data_AF-A0A2V7QGD1-F1
#
_entry.id   AF-A0A2V7QGD1-F1
#
_cell.length_a   1.000
_cell.length_b   1.000
_cell.length_c   1.000
_cell.angle_alpha   90.00
_cell.angle_beta   90.00
_cell.angle_gamma   90.00
#
_symmetry.space_group_name_H-M   'P 1'
#
loop_
_entity.id
_entity.type
_entity.pdbx_description
1 polymer ?
#
loop_
_entity_poly.entity_id
_entity_poly.type
_entity_poly.pdbx_seq_one_letter_code
_entity_poly.pdbx_strand_id
1 'polypeptide(L)'
;MDSMNRPSVRRWLIPLALLAGASAAASSCSDPSPVGVEPPRLAAQKVGGGHLISCAPLAYDSVTQVIGPAGGFLVAGGHVLVVDSLALSSPVKITAVAPSQSVNLVRFRPEGLKFKHGVHGIGALVATNLDNCNVHPNQVLQVVNVTDSLSILGILQAPTTADSAVVVKYKTYLGSLWVGGLLPHFSNYAVAW
;
A
#
# COMPACT_ATOMS: atom_id res chain seq x y z
N MET A 1 -15.20 -5.43 -54.41
CA MET A 1 -16.11 -4.77 -55.38
C MET A 1 -17.44 -4.60 -54.68
N ASP A 2 -18.05 -3.45 -54.44
CA ASP A 2 -17.88 -2.06 -54.87
C ASP A 2 -18.65 -1.23 -53.82
N SER A 3 -18.08 -0.16 -53.26
CA SER A 3 -18.04 1.21 -53.79
C SER A 3 -19.06 2.12 -53.08
N MET A 4 -18.48 3.15 -52.48
CA MET A 4 -19.06 4.28 -51.77
C MET A 4 -19.63 5.31 -52.75
N ASN A 5 -20.73 6.00 -52.39
CA ASN A 5 -21.07 7.38 -52.80
C ASN A 5 -22.54 7.68 -52.45
N ARG A 6 -23.00 8.89 -52.13
CA ARG A 6 -22.45 10.23 -51.81
C ARG A 6 -23.70 11.05 -51.39
N PRO A 7 -23.56 12.13 -50.60
CA PRO A 7 -24.68 12.87 -50.04
C PRO A 7 -25.29 13.87 -51.03
N SER A 8 -26.61 14.12 -50.87
CA SER A 8 -27.36 15.07 -51.69
C SER A 8 -27.42 16.46 -51.07
N VAL A 9 -26.95 17.39 -51.89
CA VAL A 9 -26.93 18.85 -51.88
C VAL A 9 -28.26 19.50 -51.47
N ARG A 10 -28.23 20.60 -50.71
CA ARG A 10 -29.04 21.77 -51.06
C ARG A 10 -28.46 23.10 -50.58
N ARG A 11 -27.79 23.78 -51.51
CA ARG A 11 -27.56 25.23 -51.53
C ARG A 11 -28.89 25.96 -51.73
N TRP A 12 -29.18 27.00 -50.96
CA TRP A 12 -29.92 28.16 -51.47
C TRP A 12 -29.74 29.41 -50.62
N LEU A 13 -29.94 30.55 -51.28
CA LEU A 13 -29.33 31.87 -51.04
C LEU A 13 -30.18 32.80 -50.14
N ILE A 14 -29.49 33.83 -49.64
CA ILE A 14 -29.84 34.91 -48.71
C ILE A 14 -30.89 35.88 -49.29
N PRO A 15 -31.63 36.64 -48.47
CA PRO A 15 -31.39 38.10 -48.46
C PRO A 15 -31.41 38.78 -47.08
N LEU A 16 -30.73 39.93 -47.04
CA LEU A 16 -30.59 40.91 -45.97
C LEU A 16 -31.93 41.44 -45.42
N ALA A 17 -31.95 41.80 -44.12
CA ALA A 17 -32.60 43.02 -43.65
C ALA A 17 -32.00 43.49 -42.31
N LEU A 18 -31.66 44.78 -42.27
CA LEU A 18 -31.14 45.52 -41.13
C LEU A 18 -32.09 45.52 -39.93
N LEU A 19 -31.54 45.51 -38.71
CA LEU A 19 -32.10 46.27 -37.59
C LEU A 19 -31.04 46.52 -36.50
N ALA A 20 -30.95 47.79 -36.14
CA ALA A 20 -30.10 48.36 -35.12
C ALA A 20 -30.46 47.84 -33.71
N GLY A 21 -29.44 47.66 -32.88
CA GLY A 21 -29.60 47.39 -31.46
C GLY A 21 -28.26 47.49 -30.75
N ALA A 22 -28.02 48.64 -30.12
CA ALA A 22 -26.87 48.86 -29.25
C ALA A 22 -27.05 48.05 -27.95
N SER A 23 -26.13 47.13 -27.69
CA SER A 23 -26.01 46.45 -26.40
C SER A 23 -24.54 46.46 -26.01
N ALA A 24 -24.17 47.35 -25.10
CA ALA A 24 -22.91 47.27 -24.38
C ALA A 24 -22.95 46.04 -23.47
N ALA A 25 -22.09 45.05 -23.74
CA ALA A 25 -21.76 43.99 -22.80
C ALA A 25 -20.24 44.04 -22.60
N ALA A 26 -19.84 44.36 -21.37
CA ALA A 26 -18.45 44.44 -20.96
C ALA A 26 -17.73 43.12 -21.31
N SER A 27 -16.70 43.20 -22.15
CA SER A 27 -15.76 42.11 -22.35
C SER A 27 -14.91 41.98 -21.09
N SER A 28 -15.40 41.21 -20.12
CA SER A 28 -14.55 40.64 -19.09
C SER A 28 -13.72 39.54 -19.76
N CYS A 29 -12.47 39.88 -20.10
CA CYS A 29 -11.43 38.90 -20.39
C CYS A 29 -11.16 38.09 -19.12
N SER A 30 -11.98 37.08 -18.86
CA SER A 30 -11.61 36.00 -17.96
C SER A 30 -10.97 34.92 -18.79
N ASP A 31 -9.64 34.91 -18.81
CA ASP A 31 -8.87 33.73 -19.18
C ASP A 31 -9.38 32.54 -18.33
N PRO A 32 -9.69 31.38 -18.93
CA PRO A 32 -9.92 30.19 -18.15
C PRO A 32 -8.61 29.83 -17.45
N SER A 33 -8.57 30.00 -16.13
CA SER A 33 -7.49 29.44 -15.32
C SER A 33 -7.36 27.95 -15.67
N PRO A 34 -6.14 27.45 -15.95
CA PRO A 34 -5.95 26.04 -16.22
C PRO A 34 -6.47 25.25 -15.02
N VAL A 35 -7.36 24.29 -15.28
CA VAL A 35 -7.85 23.34 -14.29
C VAL A 35 -6.64 22.53 -13.84
N GLY A 36 -5.95 23.03 -12.81
CA GLY A 36 -4.98 22.26 -12.07
C GLY A 36 -5.73 21.10 -11.46
N VAL A 37 -5.50 19.91 -12.00
CA VAL A 37 -5.93 18.66 -11.37
C VAL A 37 -5.31 18.69 -9.98
N GLU A 38 -6.17 18.85 -8.97
CA GLU A 38 -5.73 18.79 -7.58
C GLU A 38 -5.00 17.46 -7.40
N PRO A 39 -3.70 17.46 -7.03
CA PRO A 39 -2.99 16.23 -6.80
C PRO A 39 -3.76 15.44 -5.73
N PRO A 40 -3.88 14.10 -5.87
CA PRO A 40 -4.60 13.31 -4.89
C PRO A 40 -4.05 13.65 -3.51
N ARG A 41 -4.89 14.25 -2.68
CA ARG A 41 -4.57 14.47 -1.27
C ARG A 41 -4.49 13.08 -0.67
N LEU A 42 -3.28 12.54 -0.60
CA LEU A 42 -2.94 11.47 0.31
C LEU A 42 -3.29 12.03 1.69
N ALA A 43 -4.49 11.70 2.16
CA ALA A 43 -4.82 11.81 3.55
C ALA A 43 -3.83 10.88 4.25
N ALA A 44 -2.69 11.43 4.67
CA ALA A 44 -1.93 10.84 5.75
C ALA A 44 -2.93 10.79 6.91
N GLN A 45 -3.54 9.63 7.14
CA GLN A 45 -4.24 9.37 8.37
C GLN A 45 -3.22 9.67 9.45
N LYS A 46 -3.44 10.78 10.15
CA LYS A 46 -2.71 11.10 11.37
C LYS A 46 -2.88 9.87 12.25
N VAL A 47 -1.80 9.10 12.38
CA VAL A 47 -1.74 7.94 13.26
C VAL A 47 -2.05 8.49 14.65
N GLY A 48 -3.28 8.26 15.12
CA GLY A 48 -3.63 8.49 16.52
C GLY A 48 -2.61 7.75 17.38
N GLY A 49 -2.19 8.33 18.51
CA GLY A 49 -1.05 7.91 19.32
C GLY A 49 -1.04 6.43 19.68
N GLY A 50 -0.60 5.59 18.75
CA GLY A 50 -0.40 4.18 18.94
C GLY A 50 0.91 3.96 19.68
N HIS A 51 0.90 3.05 20.63
CA HIS A 51 2.10 2.66 21.36
C HIS A 51 2.60 1.32 20.81
N LEU A 52 3.92 1.18 20.66
CA LEU A 52 4.49 -0.12 20.34
C LEU A 52 4.17 -1.11 21.46
N ILE A 53 3.85 -2.35 21.08
CA ILE A 53 3.58 -3.38 22.07
C ILE A 53 4.87 -3.82 22.75
N SER A 54 4.81 -3.98 24.08
CA SER A 54 5.93 -4.47 24.87
C SER A 54 6.02 -5.99 24.78
N CYS A 55 7.22 -6.50 24.51
CA CYS A 55 7.51 -7.91 24.37
C CYS A 55 8.79 -8.29 25.12
N ALA A 56 8.86 -9.54 25.56
CA ALA A 56 10.09 -10.13 26.06
C ALA A 56 11.10 -10.28 24.90
N PRO A 57 12.36 -9.82 25.06
CA PRO A 57 13.36 -9.94 24.00
C PRO A 57 13.61 -11.39 23.61
N LEU A 58 13.54 -11.67 22.31
CA LEU A 58 13.95 -12.95 21.72
C LEU A 58 15.41 -12.89 21.26
N ALA A 59 15.99 -14.04 20.95
CA ALA A 59 17.34 -14.10 20.37
C ALA A 59 17.39 -13.37 19.01
N TYR A 60 18.53 -12.77 18.70
CA TYR A 60 18.78 -12.21 17.37
C TYR A 60 18.68 -13.32 16.31
N ASP A 61 17.95 -13.05 15.23
CA ASP A 61 17.89 -13.93 14.07
C ASP A 61 17.97 -13.10 12.77
N SER A 62 18.60 -13.68 11.75
CA SER A 62 18.74 -13.05 10.44
C SER A 62 18.87 -14.10 9.34
N VAL A 63 18.01 -13.99 8.33
CA VAL A 63 17.98 -14.91 7.19
C VAL A 63 18.10 -14.14 5.88
N THR A 64 18.85 -14.68 4.94
CA THR A 64 19.00 -14.12 3.59
C THR A 64 18.69 -15.16 2.53
N GLN A 65 17.83 -14.81 1.58
CA GLN A 65 17.42 -15.68 0.48
C GLN A 65 17.17 -14.89 -0.79
N VAL A 66 17.38 -15.51 -1.95
CA VAL A 66 16.96 -14.92 -3.23
C VAL A 66 15.52 -15.34 -3.53
N ILE A 67 14.62 -14.37 -3.68
CA ILE A 67 13.22 -14.58 -4.07
C ILE A 67 13.01 -13.95 -5.44
N GLY A 68 12.40 -14.70 -6.36
CA GLY A 68 12.14 -14.25 -7.72
C GLY A 68 10.65 -14.19 -8.07
N PRO A 69 10.31 -14.16 -9.36
CA PRO A 69 8.92 -14.04 -9.82
C PRO A 69 8.00 -15.18 -9.37
N ALA A 70 8.52 -16.32 -8.94
CA ALA A 70 7.71 -17.39 -8.36
C ALA A 70 7.07 -17.00 -7.01
N GLY A 71 7.52 -15.90 -6.39
CA GLY A 71 7.18 -15.58 -5.00
C GLY A 71 7.93 -16.48 -4.03
N GLY A 72 7.53 -16.44 -2.75
CA GLY A 72 8.12 -17.28 -1.72
C GLY A 72 7.85 -16.76 -0.32
N PHE A 73 8.48 -17.40 0.66
CA PHE A 73 8.43 -16.98 2.05
C PHE A 73 9.83 -16.95 2.65
N LEU A 74 10.01 -16.17 3.70
CA LEU A 74 11.25 -16.07 4.47
C LEU A 74 10.89 -15.90 5.94
N VAL A 75 11.51 -16.69 6.81
CA VAL A 75 11.24 -16.70 8.26
C VAL A 75 12.49 -16.22 8.99
N ALA A 76 12.33 -15.27 9.91
CA ALA A 76 13.38 -14.81 10.83
C ALA A 76 12.77 -14.59 12.21
N GLY A 77 13.15 -15.42 13.18
CA GLY A 77 12.56 -15.47 14.51
C GLY A 77 11.04 -15.69 14.45
N GLY A 78 10.29 -14.83 15.12
CA GLY A 78 8.82 -14.84 15.11
C GLY A 78 8.19 -14.15 13.89
N HIS A 79 8.96 -13.77 12.87
CA HIS A 79 8.47 -13.03 11.71
C HIS A 79 8.49 -13.88 10.44
N VAL A 80 7.39 -13.82 9.68
CA VAL A 80 7.24 -14.46 8.38
C VAL A 80 6.98 -13.40 7.33
N LEU A 81 7.88 -13.28 6.36
CA LEU A 81 7.66 -12.55 5.13
C LEU A 81 7.03 -13.50 4.10
N VAL A 82 5.96 -13.05 3.45
CA VAL A 82 5.36 -13.70 2.28
C VAL A 82 5.46 -12.74 1.12
N VAL A 83 6.04 -13.19 0.01
CA VAL A 83 6.09 -12.47 -1.26
C VAL A 83 5.21 -13.23 -2.25
N ASP A 84 4.20 -12.55 -2.77
CA ASP A 84 3.26 -13.11 -3.72
C ASP A 84 3.95 -13.43 -5.05
N SER A 85 3.43 -14.40 -5.79
CA SER A 85 3.94 -14.72 -7.11
C SER A 85 3.71 -13.53 -8.05
N LEU A 86 4.69 -13.26 -8.91
CA LEU A 86 4.77 -12.10 -9.81
C LEU A 86 4.83 -10.73 -9.13
N ALA A 87 4.89 -10.65 -7.80
CA ALA A 87 5.12 -9.40 -7.09
C ALA A 87 6.51 -8.79 -7.38
N LEU A 88 7.47 -9.65 -7.71
CA LEU A 88 8.82 -9.29 -8.17
C LEU A 88 8.97 -9.66 -9.65
N SER A 89 9.52 -8.75 -10.46
CA SER A 89 9.80 -9.02 -11.88
C SER A 89 11.13 -9.72 -12.14
N SER A 90 12.02 -9.76 -11.14
CA SER A 90 13.34 -10.38 -11.22
C SER A 90 13.72 -10.95 -9.85
N PRO A 91 14.67 -11.91 -9.80
CA PRO A 91 15.25 -12.35 -8.54
C PRO A 91 15.85 -11.18 -7.74
N VAL A 92 15.53 -11.12 -6.45
CA VAL A 92 16.07 -10.14 -5.49
C VAL A 92 16.65 -10.89 -4.31
N LYS A 93 17.87 -10.53 -3.89
CA LYS A 93 18.46 -11.01 -2.64
C LYS A 93 17.82 -10.24 -1.48
N ILE A 94 17.01 -10.94 -0.69
CA ILE A 94 16.24 -10.39 0.41
C ILE A 94 16.86 -10.83 1.73
N THR A 95 16.98 -9.91 2.68
CA THR A 95 17.42 -10.20 4.05
C THR A 95 16.36 -9.73 5.02
N ALA A 96 15.98 -10.57 5.98
CA ALA A 96 15.17 -10.18 7.13
C ALA A 96 16.02 -10.30 8.40
N VAL A 97 15.97 -9.28 9.25
CA VAL A 97 16.68 -9.24 10.53
C VAL A 97 15.68 -8.99 11.64
N ALA A 98 15.62 -9.91 12.60
CA ALA A 98 14.86 -9.80 13.84
C ALA A 98 15.84 -9.54 15.00
N PRO A 99 16.11 -8.27 15.38
CA PRO A 99 17.03 -7.98 16.47
C PRO A 99 16.43 -8.35 17.83
N SER A 100 17.31 -8.61 18.81
CA SER A 100 16.90 -8.79 20.21
C SER A 100 16.51 -7.44 20.81
N GLN A 101 15.21 -7.19 20.96
CA GLN A 101 14.65 -5.94 21.49
C GLN A 101 13.39 -6.20 22.31
N SER A 102 12.95 -5.19 23.09
CA SER A 102 11.71 -5.25 23.89
C SER A 102 10.43 -5.04 23.07
N VAL A 103 10.53 -5.10 21.74
CA VAL A 103 9.44 -5.01 20.78
C VAL A 103 9.71 -6.03 19.67
N ASN A 104 8.68 -6.59 19.07
CA ASN A 104 8.84 -7.47 17.90
C ASN A 104 9.08 -6.61 16.66
N LEU A 105 10.36 -6.32 16.39
CA LEU A 105 10.85 -5.58 15.23
C LEU A 105 11.41 -6.54 14.18
N VAL A 106 11.09 -6.31 12.92
CA VAL A 106 11.78 -6.94 11.79
C VAL A 106 12.25 -5.87 10.80
N ARG A 107 13.46 -6.05 10.27
CA ARG A 107 14.06 -5.16 9.27
C ARG A 107 14.22 -5.93 7.97
N PHE A 108 13.59 -5.45 6.90
CA PHE A 108 13.72 -6.04 5.58
C PHE A 108 14.69 -5.25 4.71
N ARG A 109 15.51 -5.97 3.93
CA ARG A 109 16.46 -5.41 2.98
C ARG A 109 16.34 -6.12 1.63
N PRO A 110 16.57 -5.43 0.49
CA PRO A 110 17.04 -4.05 0.38
C PRO A 110 15.95 -3.03 0.71
N GLU A 111 16.32 -1.93 1.37
CA GLU A 111 15.38 -0.88 1.77
C GLU A 111 14.72 -0.23 0.56
N GLY A 112 13.44 0.12 0.69
CA GLY A 112 12.66 0.75 -0.38
C GLY A 112 12.22 -0.20 -1.49
N LEU A 113 12.54 -1.50 -1.44
CA LEU A 113 12.04 -2.48 -2.42
C LEU A 113 10.50 -2.47 -2.41
N LYS A 114 9.90 -2.18 -3.57
CA LYS A 114 8.45 -2.16 -3.76
C LYS A 114 7.98 -3.42 -4.48
N PHE A 115 6.74 -3.79 -4.22
CA PHE A 115 6.09 -4.95 -4.81
C PHE A 115 5.01 -4.53 -5.79
N LYS A 116 4.91 -5.25 -6.91
CA LYS A 116 3.71 -5.19 -7.75
C LYS A 116 2.61 -6.00 -7.09
N HIS A 117 1.35 -5.76 -7.48
CA HIS A 117 0.29 -6.70 -7.16
C HIS A 117 0.60 -8.03 -7.85
N GLY A 118 0.75 -9.08 -7.05
CA GLY A 118 0.98 -10.43 -7.53
C GLY A 118 -0.32 -11.12 -7.96
N VAL A 119 -0.25 -12.44 -8.13
CA VAL A 119 -1.40 -13.26 -8.55
C VAL A 119 -2.57 -13.17 -7.57
N HIS A 120 -2.31 -13.00 -6.27
CA HIS A 120 -3.34 -12.88 -5.23
C HIS A 120 -3.69 -11.42 -4.91
N GLY A 121 -3.14 -10.45 -5.66
CA GLY A 121 -3.49 -9.03 -5.54
C GLY A 121 -2.85 -8.28 -4.37
N ILE A 122 -1.87 -8.87 -3.66
CA ILE A 122 -1.27 -8.26 -2.45
C ILE A 122 0.14 -7.69 -2.67
N GLY A 123 1.03 -8.41 -3.35
CA GLY A 123 2.45 -8.06 -3.44
C GLY A 123 3.29 -8.71 -2.34
N ALA A 124 3.35 -8.13 -1.14
CA ALA A 124 4.06 -8.75 -0.01
C ALA A 124 3.38 -8.47 1.33
N LEU A 125 3.63 -9.36 2.29
CA LEU A 125 3.05 -9.31 3.62
C LEU A 125 4.07 -9.75 4.68
N VAL A 126 4.01 -9.11 5.84
CA VAL A 126 4.66 -9.62 7.04
C VAL A 126 3.60 -10.13 8.03
N ALA A 127 3.86 -11.28 8.63
CA ALA A 127 3.15 -11.80 9.78
C ALA A 127 4.12 -11.91 10.97
N THR A 128 3.69 -11.48 12.15
CA THR A 128 4.50 -11.47 13.37
C THR A 128 3.80 -12.22 14.47
N ASN A 129 4.50 -13.19 15.07
CA ASN A 129 4.08 -13.92 16.26
C ASN A 129 4.13 -12.97 17.47
N LEU A 130 3.18 -13.11 18.39
CA LEU A 130 3.05 -12.27 19.58
C LEU A 130 3.04 -13.08 20.89
N ASP A 131 3.51 -14.32 20.87
CA ASP A 131 3.50 -15.21 22.04
C ASP A 131 4.46 -14.72 23.14
N ASN A 132 5.47 -13.92 22.77
CA ASN A 132 6.39 -13.23 23.69
C ASN A 132 5.92 -11.83 24.11
N CYS A 133 4.72 -11.39 23.69
CA CYS A 133 4.22 -10.04 23.94
C CYS A 133 3.10 -10.02 24.97
N ASN A 134 3.03 -8.94 25.76
CA ASN A 134 1.93 -8.75 26.71
C ASN A 134 0.70 -8.16 26.00
N VAL A 135 -0.05 -9.01 25.30
CA VAL A 135 -1.26 -8.63 24.57
C VAL A 135 -2.49 -8.68 25.47
N HIS A 136 -3.22 -7.57 25.55
CA HIS A 136 -4.50 -7.49 26.25
C HIS A 136 -5.69 -7.81 25.33
N PRO A 137 -6.80 -8.36 25.86
CA PRO A 137 -7.95 -8.81 25.05
C PRO A 137 -8.58 -7.73 24.15
N ASN A 138 -8.50 -6.46 24.54
CA ASN A 138 -9.17 -5.34 23.86
C ASN A 138 -8.22 -4.48 23.00
N GLN A 139 -6.96 -4.91 22.82
CA GLN A 139 -6.02 -4.20 21.97
C GLN A 139 -6.27 -4.49 20.49
N VAL A 140 -6.35 -3.42 19.70
CA VAL A 140 -6.40 -3.47 18.23
C VAL A 140 -4.97 -3.46 17.71
N LEU A 141 -4.45 -4.65 17.44
CA LEU A 141 -3.06 -4.82 17.03
C LEU A 141 -2.90 -4.51 15.55
N GLN A 142 -1.83 -3.80 15.21
CA GLN A 142 -1.50 -3.43 13.85
C GLN A 142 0.01 -3.49 13.62
N VAL A 143 0.41 -3.85 12.41
CA VAL A 143 1.81 -3.69 11.99
C VAL A 143 2.03 -2.23 11.58
N VAL A 144 3.12 -1.65 12.03
CA VAL A 144 3.51 -0.26 11.78
C VAL A 144 4.91 -0.18 11.16
N ASN A 145 5.10 0.77 10.24
CA ASN A 145 6.42 1.16 9.76
C ASN A 145 7.08 2.06 10.81
N VAL A 146 8.34 1.79 11.12
CA VAL A 146 9.08 2.51 12.17
C VAL A 146 10.46 2.94 11.71
N THR A 147 11.01 3.97 12.35
CA THR A 147 12.42 4.35 12.23
C THR A 147 13.32 3.38 13.00
N ASP A 148 14.64 3.48 12.83
CA ASP A 148 15.62 2.74 13.66
C ASP A 148 15.52 3.09 15.16
N SER A 149 15.02 4.29 15.47
CA SER A 149 14.72 4.77 16.82
C SER A 149 13.31 4.39 17.31
N LEU A 150 12.60 3.51 16.59
CA LEU A 150 11.26 3.01 16.93
C LEU A 150 10.14 4.07 16.92
N SER A 151 10.33 5.17 16.17
CA SER A 151 9.27 6.15 15.95
C SER A 151 8.33 5.68 14.84
N ILE A 152 7.01 5.73 15.08
CA ILE A 152 6.01 5.26 14.12
C ILE A 152 5.88 6.24 12.95
N LEU A 153 6.09 5.73 11.73
CA LEU A 153 5.97 6.48 10.48
C LEU A 153 4.60 6.29 9.82
N GLY A 154 3.98 5.13 10.01
CA GLY A 154 2.68 4.83 9.42
C GLY A 154 2.16 3.45 9.79
N ILE A 155 0.84 3.27 9.67
CA ILE A 155 0.16 1.99 9.87
C ILE A 155 0.08 1.24 8.55
N LEU A 156 0.32 -0.07 8.58
CA LEU A 156 0.17 -0.91 7.39
C LEU A 156 -1.30 -1.28 7.18
N GLN A 157 -1.68 -1.41 5.91
CA GLN A 157 -3.00 -1.91 5.57
C GLN A 157 -3.14 -3.35 6.03
N ALA A 158 -4.22 -3.61 6.76
CA ALA A 158 -4.67 -4.95 7.07
C ALA A 158 -4.97 -5.69 5.74
N PRO A 159 -4.55 -6.95 5.60
CA PRO A 159 -4.99 -7.81 4.51
C PRO A 159 -6.52 -8.01 4.60
N THR A 160 -7.24 -7.67 3.53
CA THR A 160 -8.71 -7.66 3.50
C THR A 160 -9.34 -8.83 2.74
N THR A 161 -8.56 -9.83 2.30
CA THR A 161 -9.11 -10.94 1.52
C THR A 161 -9.72 -12.01 2.44
N ALA A 162 -11.02 -12.23 2.27
CA ALA A 162 -11.79 -13.24 3.01
C ALA A 162 -11.35 -14.70 2.71
N ASP A 163 -10.47 -14.92 1.73
CA ASP A 163 -10.13 -16.25 1.19
C ASP A 163 -8.65 -16.65 1.36
N SER A 164 -7.91 -16.04 2.29
CA SER A 164 -6.57 -16.51 2.65
C SER A 164 -6.32 -16.25 4.12
N ALA A 165 -5.54 -17.13 4.74
CA ALA A 165 -5.25 -17.25 6.18
C ALA A 165 -4.53 -16.03 6.83
N VAL A 166 -4.85 -14.83 6.38
CA VAL A 166 -4.14 -13.60 6.67
C VAL A 166 -5.08 -12.68 7.41
N VAL A 167 -5.29 -12.97 8.70
CA VAL A 167 -6.15 -12.15 9.56
C VAL A 167 -5.29 -11.09 10.24
N VAL A 168 -5.87 -9.89 10.42
CA VAL A 168 -5.36 -8.79 11.25
C VAL A 168 -4.89 -9.27 12.62
N LYS A 169 -5.58 -10.27 13.18
CA LYS A 169 -5.22 -10.98 14.41
C LYS A 169 -5.80 -12.39 14.30
N TYR A 170 -4.99 -13.43 14.26
CA TYR A 170 -5.50 -14.81 14.36
C TYR A 170 -4.74 -15.63 15.39
N LYS A 171 -5.47 -16.54 16.02
CA LYS A 171 -4.91 -17.57 16.89
C LYS A 171 -4.79 -18.85 16.06
N THR A 172 -3.60 -19.44 15.98
CA THR A 172 -3.42 -20.74 15.32
C THR A 172 -4.05 -21.84 16.18
N TYR A 173 -4.23 -23.04 15.60
CA TYR A 173 -4.67 -24.22 16.35
C TYR A 173 -3.70 -24.59 17.49
N LEU A 174 -2.44 -24.16 17.39
CA LEU A 174 -1.40 -24.31 18.42
C LEU A 174 -1.50 -23.26 19.53
N GLY A 175 -2.44 -22.32 19.42
CA GLY A 175 -2.66 -21.28 20.40
C GLY A 175 -1.82 -20.01 20.22
N SER A 176 -0.98 -19.95 19.18
CA SER A 176 -0.13 -18.79 18.92
C SER A 176 -0.90 -17.62 18.34
N LEU A 177 -0.62 -16.40 18.81
CA LEU A 177 -1.23 -15.18 18.32
C LEU A 177 -0.36 -14.51 17.24
N TRP A 178 -0.97 -14.17 16.11
CA TRP A 178 -0.30 -13.53 14.97
C TRP A 178 -1.00 -12.26 14.53
N VAL A 179 -0.22 -11.27 14.09
CA VAL A 179 -0.68 -10.03 13.46
C VAL A 179 -0.01 -9.86 12.10
N GLY A 180 -0.79 -9.50 11.08
CA GLY A 180 -0.33 -9.37 9.69
C GLY A 180 -0.52 -7.97 9.13
N GLY A 181 0.33 -7.57 8.19
CA GLY A 181 0.23 -6.30 7.46
C GLY A 181 0.83 -6.37 6.06
N LEU A 182 0.18 -5.70 5.10
CA LEU A 182 0.66 -5.58 3.73
C LEU A 182 1.86 -4.63 3.66
N LEU A 183 2.94 -5.05 3.01
CA LEU A 183 4.17 -4.29 2.91
C LEU A 183 4.13 -3.34 1.70
N PRO A 184 4.09 -2.02 1.89
CA PRO A 184 4.17 -1.08 0.76
C PRO A 184 5.58 -1.05 0.14
N HIS A 185 6.60 -1.27 0.96
CA HIS A 185 8.00 -1.39 0.57
C HIS A 185 8.79 -2.14 1.65
N PHE A 186 10.07 -2.38 1.46
CA PHE A 186 10.94 -2.85 2.53
C PHE A 186 11.46 -1.72 3.42
N SER A 187 11.29 -1.90 4.72
CA SER A 187 11.63 -0.97 5.79
C SER A 187 11.77 -1.77 7.10
N ASN A 188 11.74 -1.08 8.23
CA ASN A 188 11.61 -1.64 9.56
C ASN A 188 10.13 -1.67 9.97
N TYR A 189 9.67 -2.79 10.51
CA TYR A 189 8.28 -3.00 10.90
C TYR A 189 8.18 -3.55 12.32
N ALA A 190 7.28 -2.97 13.11
CA ALA A 190 6.97 -3.40 14.46
C ALA A 190 5.46 -3.54 14.64
N VAL A 191 5.04 -3.96 15.84
CA VAL A 191 3.61 -4.09 16.19
C VAL A 191 3.22 -2.99 17.18
N ALA A 192 2.08 -2.36 16.93
CA ALA A 192 1.49 -1.32 17.78
C ALA A 192 0.04 -1.66 18.13
N TRP A 193 -0.51 -0.90 19.09
CA TRP A 193 -1.92 -0.94 19.50
C TRP A 193 -2.43 0.44 19.92
#